data_AF-A0AAD4EA23-F1
#
_entry.id   AF-A0AAD4EA23-F1
#
_cell.length_a   1.000
_cell.length_b   1.000
_cell.length_c   1.000
_cell.angle_alpha   90.00
_cell.angle_beta   90.00
_cell.angle_gamma   90.00
#
_symmetry.space_group_name_H-M   'P 1'
#
loop_
_entity.id
_entity.type
_entity.pdbx_description
1 polymer ?
#
loop_
_entity_poly.entity_id
_entity_poly.type
_entity_poly.pdbx_seq_one_letter_code
_entity_poly.pdbx_strand_id
1 'polypeptide(L)'
;MLQVAWFIIQLITRAIYHPEITQLEVGTLAFAVLNFLTYAVWWHKPLNVQCPHPVYWKLTEPELKEYIDVYLSVTGESAPLQFLPRVFNPIIELIGWAGIPVSRRLQVQTFDGSIKLKVSDKMVLQQAALYMATIFGGIHCMAWFFAFTTHQEQVLWRMSAVAITCTPWLGLNAYLVREIINSVQRVPNSAMHVIWGVVCSAFAMLYIIARAVLLVLMFTTLRDLHPDAYKTVLWTSLVPHL
;
A
#
# COMPACT_ATOMS: atom_id res chain seq x y z
N MET A 1 14.84 -0.54 -14.25
CA MET A 1 13.81 -1.00 -15.21
C MET A 1 14.23 -2.25 -15.96
N LEU A 2 15.42 -2.30 -16.56
CA LEU A 2 15.95 -3.53 -17.20
C LEU A 2 15.84 -4.79 -16.31
N GLN A 3 16.21 -4.71 -15.03
CA GLN A 3 16.08 -5.83 -14.09
C GLN A 3 14.63 -6.30 -13.89
N VAL A 4 13.69 -5.36 -13.76
CA VAL A 4 12.26 -5.69 -13.57
C VAL A 4 11.69 -6.27 -14.86
N ALA A 5 11.99 -5.67 -16.02
CA ALA A 5 11.58 -6.20 -17.31
C ALA A 5 12.13 -7.62 -17.53
N TRP A 6 13.40 -7.85 -17.23
CA TRP A 6 14.03 -9.17 -17.31
C TRP A 6 13.36 -10.19 -16.39
N PHE A 7 13.03 -9.80 -15.17
CA PHE A 7 12.26 -10.64 -14.24
C PHE A 7 10.87 -10.99 -14.79
N ILE A 8 10.13 -10.00 -15.32
CA ILE A 8 8.80 -10.22 -15.92
C ILE A 8 8.90 -11.18 -17.12
N ILE A 9 9.89 -11.03 -17.99
CA ILE A 9 10.10 -11.93 -19.13
C ILE A 9 10.37 -13.35 -18.62
N GLN A 10 11.24 -13.54 -17.62
CA GLN A 10 11.47 -14.86 -17.01
C GLN A 10 10.17 -15.49 -16.48
N LEU A 11 9.32 -14.69 -15.85
CA LEU A 11 8.06 -15.15 -15.27
C LEU A 11 7.05 -15.57 -16.35
N ILE A 12 6.94 -14.78 -17.43
CA ILE A 12 6.10 -15.13 -18.60
C ILE A 12 6.61 -16.41 -19.24
N THR A 13 7.92 -16.55 -19.43
CA THR A 13 8.52 -17.75 -20.02
C THR A 13 8.24 -18.97 -19.13
N ARG A 14 8.39 -18.87 -17.81
CA ARG A 14 8.03 -19.95 -16.89
C ARG A 14 6.54 -20.28 -16.90
N ALA A 15 5.67 -19.29 -17.07
CA ALA A 15 4.24 -19.53 -17.23
C ALA A 15 3.90 -20.32 -18.51
N ILE A 16 4.62 -20.09 -19.60
CA ILE A 16 4.40 -20.76 -20.89
C ILE A 16 4.99 -22.18 -20.92
N TYR A 17 6.21 -22.36 -20.40
CA TYR A 17 6.91 -23.64 -20.47
C TYR A 17 6.51 -24.63 -19.36
N HIS A 18 5.60 -24.23 -18.46
CA HIS A 18 5.10 -24.99 -17.31
C HIS A 18 6.07 -25.30 -16.13
N PRO A 19 7.26 -24.67 -15.93
CA PRO A 19 7.90 -24.70 -14.62
C PRO A 19 6.99 -24.18 -13.52
N GLU A 20 7.08 -24.76 -12.33
CA GLU A 20 6.37 -24.23 -11.16
C GLU A 20 6.81 -22.79 -10.86
N ILE A 21 5.82 -21.92 -10.68
CA ILE A 21 6.00 -20.53 -10.26
C ILE A 21 5.85 -20.51 -8.74
N THR A 22 6.83 -19.91 -8.06
CA THR A 22 6.82 -19.84 -6.60
C THR A 22 5.84 -18.78 -6.09
N GLN A 23 5.27 -18.97 -4.90
CA GLN A 23 4.43 -17.93 -4.28
C GLN A 23 5.20 -16.62 -4.07
N LEU A 24 6.51 -16.69 -3.81
CA LEU A 24 7.37 -15.52 -3.69
C LEU A 24 7.47 -14.75 -5.01
N GLU A 25 7.61 -15.44 -6.15
CA GLU A 25 7.61 -14.81 -7.48
C GLU A 25 6.27 -14.14 -7.81
N VAL A 26 5.15 -14.71 -7.38
CA VAL A 26 3.84 -14.06 -7.49
C VAL A 26 3.78 -12.79 -6.64
N GLY A 27 4.35 -12.80 -5.44
CA GLY A 27 4.44 -11.62 -4.60
C GLY A 27 5.31 -10.51 -5.19
N THR A 28 6.49 -10.86 -5.71
CA THR A 28 7.37 -9.87 -6.37
C THR A 28 6.76 -9.35 -7.67
N LEU A 29 6.03 -10.18 -8.42
CA LEU A 29 5.23 -9.75 -9.57
C LEU A 29 4.18 -8.71 -9.17
N ALA A 30 3.46 -8.92 -8.06
CA ALA A 30 2.47 -7.95 -7.58
C ALA A 30 3.10 -6.57 -7.35
N PHE A 31 4.25 -6.52 -6.67
CA PHE A 31 4.99 -5.27 -6.48
C PHE A 31 5.54 -4.70 -7.80
N ALA A 32 6.06 -5.53 -8.69
CA ALA A 32 6.58 -5.11 -10.00
C ALA A 32 5.49 -4.44 -10.86
N VAL A 33 4.29 -5.02 -10.91
CA VAL A 33 3.14 -4.46 -11.64
C VAL A 33 2.73 -3.11 -11.05
N LEU A 34 2.56 -3.00 -9.73
CA LEU A 34 2.22 -1.72 -9.10
C LEU A 34 3.30 -0.66 -9.33
N ASN A 35 4.57 -1.05 -9.28
CA ASN A 35 5.68 -0.16 -9.51
C ASN A 35 5.66 0.37 -10.94
N PHE A 36 5.44 -0.50 -11.93
CA PHE A 36 5.31 -0.11 -13.33
C PHE A 36 4.15 0.88 -13.54
N LEU A 37 2.97 0.59 -12.98
CA LEU A 37 1.81 1.49 -13.04
C LEU A 37 2.13 2.85 -12.40
N THR A 38 2.78 2.86 -11.24
CA THR A 38 3.23 4.08 -10.57
C THR A 38 4.18 4.88 -11.46
N TYR A 39 5.18 4.24 -12.05
CA TYR A 39 6.12 4.90 -12.95
C TYR A 39 5.48 5.42 -14.23
N ALA A 40 4.51 4.70 -14.79
CA ALA A 40 3.76 5.15 -15.97
C ALA A 40 2.97 6.44 -15.65
N VAL A 41 2.33 6.50 -14.47
CA VAL A 41 1.64 7.71 -14.01
C VAL A 41 2.64 8.84 -13.72
N TRP A 42 3.84 8.50 -13.22
CA TRP A 42 4.89 9.47 -12.92
C TRP A 42 5.81 9.81 -14.08
N TRP A 43 5.48 9.40 -15.30
CA TRP A 43 6.35 9.53 -16.47
C TRP A 43 6.86 10.95 -16.71
N HIS A 44 6.00 11.96 -16.48
CA HIS A 44 6.31 13.36 -16.71
C HIS A 44 7.08 14.02 -15.56
N LYS A 45 7.35 13.31 -14.45
CA LYS A 45 8.10 13.88 -13.34
C LYS A 45 9.60 13.92 -13.69
N PRO A 46 10.26 15.08 -13.58
CA PRO A 46 11.69 15.19 -13.89
C PRO A 46 12.52 14.32 -12.94
N LEU A 47 13.37 13.47 -13.53
CA LEU A 47 14.36 12.67 -12.81
C LEU A 47 15.67 13.45 -12.72
N ASN A 48 16.43 13.26 -11.64
CA ASN A 48 17.78 13.79 -11.48
C ASN A 48 17.86 15.33 -11.42
N VAL A 49 17.20 15.92 -10.43
CA VAL A 49 17.25 17.37 -10.17
C VAL A 49 18.66 17.76 -9.74
N GLN A 50 19.41 18.43 -10.64
CA GLN A 50 20.80 18.84 -10.40
C GLN A 50 20.95 20.16 -9.64
N CYS A 51 19.88 20.97 -9.60
CA CYS A 51 19.89 22.26 -8.95
C CYS A 51 18.82 22.30 -7.85
N PRO A 52 19.20 22.52 -6.58
CA PRO A 52 18.22 22.72 -5.52
C PRO A 52 17.48 24.04 -5.76
N HIS A 53 16.15 24.01 -5.71
CA HIS A 53 15.34 25.23 -5.73
C HIS A 53 15.14 25.71 -4.29
N PRO A 54 15.68 26.88 -3.89
CA PRO A 54 15.52 27.39 -2.54
C PRO A 54 14.06 27.75 -2.29
N VAL A 55 13.46 27.13 -1.28
CA VAL A 55 12.09 27.44 -0.83
C VAL A 55 12.19 28.48 0.26
N TYR A 56 11.63 29.67 0.00
CA TYR A 56 11.58 30.75 0.98
C TYR A 56 10.33 30.60 1.84
N TRP A 57 10.53 30.34 3.13
CA TRP A 57 9.43 30.20 4.08
C TRP A 57 8.77 31.54 4.36
N LYS A 58 7.44 31.58 4.34
CA LYS A 58 6.63 32.69 4.85
C LYS A 58 5.98 32.24 6.16
N LEU A 59 6.77 32.11 7.23
CA LEU A 59 6.22 31.96 8.58
C LEU A 59 6.06 33.34 9.19
N THR A 60 4.89 33.60 9.75
CA THR A 60 4.66 34.78 10.58
C THR A 60 5.21 34.49 11.97
N GLU A 61 5.90 35.44 12.64
CA GLU A 61 6.43 35.27 14.01
C GLU A 61 5.50 34.57 15.02
N PRO A 62 4.18 34.83 15.07
CA PRO A 62 3.28 34.11 15.95
C PRO A 62 3.17 32.61 15.66
N GLU A 63 3.25 32.20 14.38
CA GLU A 63 3.18 30.79 13.96
C GLU A 63 4.45 30.02 14.39
N LEU A 64 5.60 30.69 14.45
CA LEU A 64 6.86 30.09 14.92
C LEU A 64 6.87 29.88 16.44
N LYS A 65 6.26 30.81 17.18
CA LYS A 65 6.20 30.76 18.65
C LYS A 65 5.26 29.65 19.12
N GLU A 66 4.09 29.54 18.49
CA GLU A 66 3.14 28.43 18.70
C GLU A 66 3.80 27.07 18.41
N TYR A 67 4.61 26.98 17.35
CA TYR A 67 5.36 25.76 17.02
C TYR A 67 6.36 25.36 18.12
N ILE A 68 7.17 26.31 18.60
CA ILE A 68 8.20 26.03 19.61
C ILE A 68 7.53 25.57 20.92
N ASP A 69 6.43 26.20 21.33
CA ASP A 69 5.72 25.86 22.56
C ASP A 69 5.09 24.46 22.49
N VAL A 70 4.44 24.10 21.38
CA VAL A 70 3.88 22.75 21.16
C VAL A 70 5.00 21.70 21.06
N TYR A 71 6.11 22.02 20.40
CA TYR A 71 7.23 21.09 20.26
C TYR A 71 7.87 20.80 21.62
N LEU A 72 8.09 21.82 22.45
CA LEU A 72 8.63 21.68 23.79
C LEU A 72 7.65 20.94 24.73
N SER A 73 6.34 21.12 24.58
CA SER A 73 5.36 20.38 25.39
C SER A 73 5.28 18.89 25.03
N VAL A 74 5.47 18.55 23.76
CA VAL A 74 5.46 17.14 23.29
C VAL A 74 6.79 16.43 23.54
N THR A 75 7.90 17.18 23.55
CA THR A 75 9.26 16.62 23.79
C THR A 75 9.71 16.68 25.25
N GLY A 76 8.93 17.34 26.12
CA GLY A 76 9.30 17.71 27.49
C GLY A 76 9.17 16.63 28.57
N GLU A 77 8.79 15.39 28.27
CA GLU A 77 8.81 14.30 29.25
C GLU A 77 9.70 13.13 28.81
N SER A 78 10.63 12.75 29.68
CA SER A 78 11.68 11.75 29.50
C SER A 78 11.17 10.30 29.54
N ALA A 79 10.06 10.00 28.87
CA ALA A 79 9.55 8.64 28.79
C ALA A 79 10.17 7.87 27.59
N PRO A 80 10.79 6.69 27.80
CA PRO A 80 11.41 5.89 26.73
C PRO A 80 10.41 5.44 25.64
N LEU A 81 9.11 5.44 25.94
CA LEU A 81 8.05 5.09 24.99
C LEU A 81 7.68 6.21 23.99
N GLN A 82 8.23 7.42 24.12
CA GLN A 82 8.01 8.51 23.13
C GLN A 82 8.77 8.30 21.81
N PHE A 83 9.70 7.33 21.73
CA PHE A 83 10.38 7.00 20.48
C PHE A 83 9.42 6.46 19.42
N LEU A 84 8.46 5.62 19.81
CA LEU A 84 7.48 5.01 18.90
C LEU A 84 6.65 6.07 18.16
N PRO A 85 6.00 7.04 18.83
CA PRO A 85 5.35 8.15 18.15
C PRO A 85 6.29 8.91 17.21
N ARG A 86 7.54 9.19 17.58
CA ARG A 86 8.47 9.95 16.73
C ARG A 86 8.83 9.24 15.42
N VAL A 87 8.97 7.92 15.45
CA VAL A 87 9.25 7.11 14.24
C VAL A 87 8.02 7.01 13.33
N PHE A 88 6.84 6.85 13.91
CA PHE A 88 5.60 6.66 13.14
C PHE A 88 4.88 7.96 12.78
N ASN A 89 5.20 9.09 13.43
CA ASN A 89 4.58 10.39 13.21
C ASN A 89 4.59 10.81 11.73
N PRO A 90 5.70 10.72 10.96
CA PRO A 90 5.69 11.07 9.53
C PRO A 90 4.73 10.21 8.71
N ILE A 91 4.54 8.94 9.07
CA ILE A 91 3.62 8.02 8.39
C ILE A 91 2.17 8.34 8.76
N ILE A 92 1.90 8.59 10.04
CA ILE A 92 0.58 9.01 10.54
C ILE A 92 0.17 10.36 9.93
N GLU A 93 1.14 11.27 9.77
CA GLU A 93 0.99 12.57 9.08
C GLU A 93 0.67 12.39 7.60
N LEU A 94 1.42 11.53 6.88
CA LEU A 94 1.18 11.21 5.47
C LEU A 94 -0.21 10.60 5.23
N ILE A 95 -0.72 9.81 6.18
CA ILE A 95 -2.03 9.15 6.10
C ILE A 95 -3.17 10.10 6.53
N GLY A 96 -2.85 11.23 7.18
CA GLY A 96 -3.84 12.23 7.61
C GLY A 96 -4.76 11.75 8.74
N TRP A 97 -4.38 10.70 9.47
CA TRP A 97 -5.26 9.97 10.39
C TRP A 97 -5.49 10.71 11.72
N ALA A 98 -4.49 11.39 12.27
CA ALA A 98 -4.54 11.73 13.70
C ALA A 98 -5.26 13.04 14.06
N GLY A 99 -5.71 13.87 13.09
CA GLY A 99 -6.33 15.17 13.41
C GLY A 99 -5.46 16.09 14.28
N ILE A 100 -4.17 15.73 14.47
CA ILE A 100 -3.19 16.55 15.15
C ILE A 100 -3.14 17.83 14.34
N PRO A 101 -3.41 19.01 14.95
CA PRO A 101 -3.34 20.27 14.25
C PRO A 101 -1.96 20.31 13.61
N VAL A 102 -2.00 20.31 12.28
CA VAL A 102 -0.84 20.52 11.44
C VAL A 102 -0.32 21.88 11.86
N SER A 103 0.61 21.93 12.81
CA SER A 103 1.65 22.94 12.76
C SER A 103 2.14 22.82 11.34
N ARG A 104 1.89 23.83 10.50
CA ARG A 104 2.39 23.91 9.12
C ARG A 104 3.89 23.74 9.19
N ARG A 105 4.35 22.49 9.17
CA ARG A 105 5.75 22.18 9.33
C ARG A 105 6.46 22.77 8.13
N LEU A 106 7.72 23.13 8.35
CA LEU A 106 8.69 23.58 7.38
C LEU A 106 8.98 22.48 6.33
N GLN A 107 7.95 22.00 5.63
CA GLN A 107 8.01 20.90 4.68
C GLN A 107 7.56 21.39 3.31
N VAL A 108 8.25 20.89 2.29
CA VAL A 108 7.95 21.21 0.90
C VAL A 108 6.61 20.55 0.56
N GLN A 109 5.64 21.37 0.14
CA GLN A 109 4.23 20.98 -0.09
C GLN A 109 4.05 19.73 -0.96
N THR A 110 5.03 19.40 -1.80
CA THR A 110 5.02 18.21 -2.67
C THR A 110 5.09 16.87 -1.91
N PHE A 111 5.54 16.86 -0.64
CA PHE A 111 5.81 15.63 0.11
C PHE A 111 4.91 15.40 1.33
N ASP A 112 4.19 16.42 1.82
CA ASP A 112 3.37 16.33 3.03
C ASP A 112 1.86 16.21 2.76
N GLY A 113 1.44 16.24 1.48
CA GLY A 113 0.03 16.19 1.10
C GLY A 113 -0.76 17.46 1.44
N SER A 114 -0.10 18.56 1.83
CA SER A 114 -0.73 19.86 2.14
C SER A 114 -1.26 20.59 0.91
N ILE A 115 -0.98 20.09 -0.29
CA ILE A 115 -1.56 20.60 -1.53
C ILE A 115 -3.08 20.51 -1.40
N LYS A 116 -3.75 21.66 -1.44
CA LYS A 116 -5.21 21.75 -1.49
C LYS A 116 -5.69 21.21 -2.84
N LEU A 117 -5.90 19.90 -2.88
CA LEU A 117 -6.49 19.22 -4.03
C LEU A 117 -7.97 19.56 -4.12
N LYS A 118 -8.47 19.72 -5.36
CA LYS A 118 -9.91 19.82 -5.60
C LYS A 118 -10.58 18.52 -5.16
N VAL A 119 -11.85 18.59 -4.79
CA VAL A 119 -12.64 17.41 -4.38
C VAL A 119 -12.62 16.33 -5.48
N SER A 120 -12.69 16.74 -6.75
CA SER A 120 -12.54 15.85 -7.91
C SER A 120 -11.22 15.08 -7.89
N ASP A 121 -10.12 15.78 -7.63
CA ASP A 121 -8.76 15.21 -7.70
C ASP A 121 -8.54 14.25 -6.53
N LYS A 122 -9.07 14.58 -5.34
CA LYS A 122 -9.08 13.67 -4.19
C LYS A 122 -9.85 12.38 -4.48
N MET A 123 -11.01 12.49 -5.13
CA MET A 123 -11.82 11.33 -5.50
C MET A 123 -11.10 10.45 -6.54
N VAL A 124 -10.45 11.07 -7.54
CA VAL A 124 -9.63 10.35 -8.53
C VAL A 124 -8.46 9.62 -7.87
N LEU A 125 -7.72 10.28 -6.97
CA LEU A 125 -6.59 9.65 -6.27
C LEU A 125 -7.05 8.50 -5.37
N GLN A 126 -8.16 8.68 -4.65
CA GLN A 126 -8.74 7.62 -3.83
C GLN A 126 -9.15 6.42 -4.70
N GLN A 127 -9.81 6.67 -5.85
CA GLN A 127 -10.21 5.60 -6.76
C GLN A 127 -9.01 4.89 -7.38
N ALA A 128 -7.96 5.63 -7.74
CA ALA A 128 -6.70 5.05 -8.23
C ALA A 128 -6.05 4.15 -7.16
N ALA A 129 -6.00 4.60 -5.89
CA ALA A 129 -5.47 3.80 -4.80
C ALA A 129 -6.26 2.49 -4.57
N LEU A 130 -7.60 2.55 -4.69
CA LEU A 130 -8.45 1.36 -4.59
C LEU A 130 -8.17 0.36 -5.71
N TYR A 131 -8.11 0.83 -6.97
CA TYR A 131 -7.78 -0.04 -8.10
C TYR A 131 -6.38 -0.66 -7.94
N MET A 132 -5.39 0.11 -7.51
CA MET A 132 -4.04 -0.39 -7.24
C MET A 132 -4.06 -1.48 -6.16
N ALA A 133 -4.81 -1.29 -5.07
CA ALA A 133 -4.96 -2.30 -4.02
C ALA A 133 -5.66 -3.57 -4.53
N THR A 134 -6.68 -3.45 -5.38
CA THR A 134 -7.39 -4.59 -5.97
C THR A 134 -6.53 -5.35 -6.96
N ILE A 135 -5.79 -4.66 -7.84
CA ILE A 135 -4.85 -5.29 -8.78
C ILE A 135 -3.81 -6.08 -7.99
N PHE A 136 -3.26 -5.49 -6.93
CA PHE A 136 -2.32 -6.17 -6.05
C PHE A 136 -2.92 -7.45 -5.46
N GLY A 137 -4.12 -7.37 -4.90
CA GLY A 137 -4.80 -8.54 -4.32
C GLY A 137 -5.12 -9.62 -5.35
N GLY A 138 -5.62 -9.21 -6.52
CA GLY A 138 -5.99 -10.11 -7.62
C GLY A 138 -4.81 -10.90 -8.15
N ILE A 139 -3.60 -10.33 -8.17
CA ILE A 139 -2.39 -11.04 -8.55
C ILE A 139 -2.10 -12.22 -7.61
N HIS A 140 -2.34 -12.07 -6.30
CA HIS A 140 -2.20 -13.17 -5.34
C HIS A 140 -3.22 -14.29 -5.53
N CYS A 141 -4.38 -13.99 -6.12
CA CYS A 141 -5.35 -15.00 -6.51
C CYS A 141 -4.85 -15.89 -7.66
N MET A 142 -3.81 -15.51 -8.41
CA MET A 142 -3.25 -16.40 -9.44
C MET A 142 -2.66 -17.70 -8.85
N ALA A 143 -2.17 -17.64 -7.61
CA ALA A 143 -1.68 -18.82 -6.89
C ALA A 143 -2.79 -19.73 -6.33
N TRP A 144 -4.05 -19.56 -6.79
CA TRP A 144 -5.20 -20.34 -6.31
C TRP A 144 -5.00 -21.85 -6.43
N PHE A 145 -4.36 -22.29 -7.52
CA PHE A 145 -4.14 -23.69 -7.85
C PHE A 145 -2.73 -24.17 -7.53
N PHE A 146 -1.90 -23.35 -6.88
CA PHE A 146 -0.54 -23.75 -6.54
C PHE A 146 -0.55 -24.83 -5.46
N ALA A 147 0.50 -25.66 -5.48
CA ALA A 147 0.78 -26.61 -4.41
C ALA A 147 1.26 -25.85 -3.17
N PHE A 148 0.75 -26.25 -2.01
CA PHE A 148 1.19 -25.79 -0.71
C PHE A 148 1.58 -27.00 0.13
N THR A 149 2.56 -26.84 1.02
CA THR A 149 3.05 -27.90 1.90
C THR A 149 1.92 -28.45 2.77
N THR A 150 0.99 -27.60 3.20
CA THR A 150 -0.20 -28.02 3.96
C THR A 150 -1.50 -27.44 3.41
N HIS A 151 -2.60 -28.17 3.61
CA HIS A 151 -3.94 -27.69 3.26
C HIS A 151 -4.33 -26.42 4.02
N GLN A 152 -3.87 -26.28 5.27
CA GLN A 152 -4.12 -25.09 6.09
C GLN A 152 -3.48 -23.84 5.48
N GLU A 153 -2.23 -23.93 5.01
CA GLU A 153 -1.55 -22.84 4.31
C GLU A 153 -2.27 -22.47 3.00
N GLN A 154 -2.76 -23.45 2.25
CA GLN A 154 -3.53 -23.19 1.03
C GLN A 154 -4.84 -22.43 1.32
N VAL A 155 -5.59 -22.85 2.34
CA VAL A 155 -6.84 -22.17 2.73
C VAL A 155 -6.54 -20.77 3.24
N LEU A 156 -5.53 -20.60 4.10
CA LEU A 156 -5.11 -19.29 4.61
C LEU A 156 -4.69 -18.36 3.48
N TRP A 157 -3.96 -18.86 2.49
CA TRP A 157 -3.59 -18.09 1.30
C TRP A 157 -4.82 -17.60 0.55
N ARG A 158 -5.74 -18.51 0.20
CA ARG A 158 -6.95 -18.18 -0.57
C ARG A 158 -7.83 -17.17 0.16
N MET A 159 -8.06 -17.39 1.46
CA MET A 159 -8.85 -16.47 2.29
C MET A 159 -8.18 -15.09 2.37
N SER A 160 -6.86 -15.05 2.55
CA SER A 160 -6.11 -13.79 2.62
C SER A 160 -6.09 -13.05 1.29
N ALA A 161 -5.88 -13.75 0.17
CA ALA A 161 -5.88 -13.18 -1.17
C ALA A 161 -7.25 -12.57 -1.53
N VAL A 162 -8.35 -13.27 -1.22
CA VAL A 162 -9.71 -12.73 -1.37
C VAL A 162 -9.93 -11.54 -0.44
N ALA A 163 -9.53 -11.63 0.82
CA ALA A 163 -9.68 -10.55 1.79
C ALA A 163 -8.99 -9.26 1.31
N ILE A 164 -7.72 -9.32 0.89
CA ILE A 164 -7.02 -8.12 0.41
C ILE A 164 -7.58 -7.56 -0.92
N THR A 165 -8.20 -8.40 -1.74
CA THR A 165 -8.83 -7.99 -3.00
C THR A 165 -10.16 -7.27 -2.75
N CYS A 166 -10.98 -7.78 -1.82
CA CYS A 166 -12.33 -7.27 -1.55
C CYS A 166 -12.36 -6.12 -0.54
N THR A 167 -11.47 -6.09 0.45
CA THR A 167 -11.47 -5.08 1.52
C THR A 167 -11.48 -3.63 1.02
N PRO A 168 -10.70 -3.24 -0.01
CA PRO A 168 -10.74 -1.87 -0.56
C PRO A 168 -12.16 -1.44 -0.96
N TRP A 169 -12.92 -2.34 -1.58
CA TRP A 169 -14.28 -2.06 -2.04
C TRP A 169 -15.31 -2.07 -0.92
N LEU A 170 -15.14 -2.95 0.08
CA LEU A 170 -16.00 -2.97 1.25
C LEU A 170 -15.90 -1.63 1.99
N GLY A 171 -14.69 -1.06 2.17
CA GLY A 171 -14.50 0.26 2.77
C GLY A 171 -15.11 1.43 1.98
N LEU A 172 -15.08 1.38 0.64
CA LEU A 172 -15.70 2.42 -0.21
C LEU A 172 -17.24 2.34 -0.22
N ASN A 173 -17.79 1.15 -0.44
CA ASN A 173 -19.24 0.94 -0.43
C ASN A 173 -19.83 1.29 0.92
N ALA A 174 -19.07 1.01 1.98
CA ALA A 174 -19.40 1.45 3.30
C ALA A 174 -19.62 2.99 3.32
N TYR A 175 -18.71 3.82 2.77
CA TYR A 175 -18.90 5.28 2.76
C TYR A 175 -20.19 5.71 2.04
N LEU A 176 -20.51 5.09 0.89
CA LEU A 176 -21.75 5.36 0.16
C LEU A 176 -22.99 4.94 0.96
N VAL A 177 -22.94 3.79 1.64
CA VAL A 177 -24.00 3.32 2.54
C VAL A 177 -24.22 4.30 3.68
N ARG A 178 -23.16 4.88 4.25
CA ARG A 178 -23.27 5.93 5.27
C ARG A 178 -24.02 7.15 4.75
N GLU A 179 -23.70 7.65 3.56
CA GLU A 179 -24.40 8.80 2.97
C GLU A 179 -25.88 8.49 2.70
N ILE A 180 -26.18 7.28 2.23
CA ILE A 180 -27.58 6.83 2.04
C ILE A 180 -28.31 6.72 3.38
N ILE A 181 -27.71 6.11 4.41
CA ILE A 181 -28.34 6.00 5.74
C ILE A 181 -28.57 7.38 6.33
N ASN A 182 -27.62 8.31 6.22
CA ASN A 182 -27.79 9.68 6.68
C ASN A 182 -28.89 10.42 5.90
N SER A 183 -29.12 10.06 4.63
CA SER A 183 -30.21 10.63 3.82
C SER A 183 -31.59 10.09 4.21
N VAL A 184 -31.67 8.87 4.75
CA VAL A 184 -32.92 8.18 5.09
C VAL A 184 -33.27 8.29 6.58
N GLN A 185 -32.28 8.23 7.46
CA GLN A 185 -32.45 8.22 8.91
C GLN A 185 -31.80 9.45 9.54
N ARG A 186 -32.55 10.17 10.40
CA ARG A 186 -32.01 11.25 11.27
C ARG A 186 -31.28 10.68 12.49
N VAL A 187 -30.30 9.80 12.27
CA VAL A 187 -29.44 9.31 13.36
C VAL A 187 -28.56 10.48 13.83
N PRO A 188 -28.37 10.69 15.15
CA PRO A 188 -27.42 11.69 15.62
C PRO A 188 -26.01 11.41 15.08
N ASN A 189 -25.38 12.42 14.45
CA ASN A 189 -24.12 12.29 13.71
C ASN A 189 -22.99 11.65 14.54
N SER A 190 -22.92 11.90 15.85
CA SER A 190 -21.87 11.39 16.74
C SER A 190 -21.83 9.86 16.84
N ALA A 191 -22.98 9.21 17.03
CA ALA A 191 -23.05 7.75 17.12
C ALA A 191 -22.66 7.10 15.77
N MET A 192 -23.10 7.70 14.66
CA MET A 192 -22.76 7.23 13.32
C MET A 192 -21.25 7.30 13.06
N HIS A 193 -20.57 8.38 13.47
CA HIS A 193 -19.13 8.51 13.33
C HIS A 193 -18.35 7.45 14.11
N VAL A 194 -18.77 7.13 15.34
CA VAL A 194 -18.12 6.10 16.15
C VAL A 194 -18.27 4.72 15.52
N ILE A 195 -19.49 4.34 15.13
CA ILE A 195 -19.77 3.06 14.46
C ILE A 195 -18.93 2.96 13.18
N TRP A 196 -18.88 4.04 12.39
CA TRP A 196 -18.09 4.10 11.17
C TRP A 196 -16.59 3.90 11.41
N GLY A 197 -16.06 4.61 12.42
CA GLY A 197 -14.66 4.51 12.80
C GLY A 197 -14.28 3.08 13.21
N VAL A 198 -15.14 2.41 13.98
CA VAL A 198 -14.93 1.01 14.39
C VAL A 198 -14.95 0.08 13.18
N VAL A 199 -15.93 0.22 12.28
CA VAL A 199 -16.04 -0.61 11.06
C VAL A 199 -14.83 -0.43 10.15
N CYS A 200 -14.42 0.81 9.86
CA CYS A 200 -13.23 1.10 9.05
C CYS A 200 -11.96 0.55 9.69
N SER A 201 -11.82 0.69 11.01
CA SER A 201 -10.66 0.16 11.77
C SER A 201 -10.59 -1.37 11.69
N ALA A 202 -11.74 -2.06 11.79
CA ALA A 202 -11.81 -3.50 11.68
C ALA A 202 -11.39 -4.00 10.27
N PHE A 203 -11.86 -3.34 9.21
CA PHE A 203 -11.44 -3.67 7.84
C PHE A 203 -9.95 -3.40 7.61
N ALA A 204 -9.41 -2.31 8.15
CA ALA A 204 -7.98 -2.03 8.08
C ALA A 204 -7.15 -3.12 8.76
N MET A 205 -7.56 -3.56 9.95
CA MET A 205 -6.90 -4.66 10.67
C MET A 205 -6.98 -5.98 9.91
N LEU A 206 -8.15 -6.31 9.35
CA LEU A 206 -8.31 -7.50 8.52
C LEU A 206 -7.35 -7.48 7.32
N TYR A 207 -7.21 -6.34 6.65
CA TYR A 207 -6.29 -6.17 5.53
C TYR A 207 -4.83 -6.35 5.96
N ILE A 208 -4.43 -5.76 7.08
CA ILE A 208 -3.06 -5.87 7.63
C ILE A 208 -2.74 -7.33 7.99
N ILE A 209 -3.66 -8.02 8.67
CA ILE A 209 -3.48 -9.42 9.06
C ILE A 209 -3.38 -10.31 7.81
N ALA A 210 -4.29 -10.15 6.85
CA ALA A 210 -4.25 -10.92 5.60
C ALA A 210 -2.96 -10.69 4.82
N ARG A 211 -2.44 -9.45 4.80
CA ARG A 211 -1.12 -9.13 4.22
C ARG A 211 0.02 -9.81 4.94
N ALA A 212 0.02 -9.79 6.27
CA ALA A 212 1.05 -10.46 7.08
C ALA A 212 1.05 -11.97 6.84
N VAL A 213 -0.13 -12.59 6.78
CA VAL A 213 -0.28 -14.02 6.46
C VAL A 213 0.29 -14.33 5.07
N LEU A 214 -0.07 -13.57 4.03
CA LEU A 214 0.49 -13.78 2.69
C LEU A 214 2.02 -13.66 2.69
N LEU A 215 2.58 -12.66 3.36
CA LEU A 215 4.03 -12.48 3.46
C LEU A 215 4.68 -13.69 4.13
N VAL A 216 4.16 -14.15 5.27
CA VAL A 216 4.69 -15.33 5.98
C VAL A 216 4.62 -16.57 5.07
N LEU A 217 3.48 -16.80 4.42
CA LEU A 217 3.27 -17.95 3.55
C LEU A 217 4.20 -17.96 2.34
N MET A 218 4.51 -16.81 1.74
CA MET A 218 5.48 -16.72 0.65
C MET A 218 6.87 -17.25 1.04
N PHE A 219 7.25 -17.14 2.32
CA PHE A 219 8.52 -17.65 2.81
C PHE A 219 8.41 -19.09 3.32
N THR A 220 7.28 -19.50 3.91
CA THR A 220 7.14 -20.88 4.40
C THR A 220 7.09 -21.88 3.26
N THR A 221 6.48 -21.52 2.13
CA THR A 221 6.38 -22.42 0.97
C THR A 221 7.71 -22.66 0.25
N LEU A 222 8.76 -21.89 0.58
CA LEU A 222 10.12 -22.15 0.10
C LEU A 222 10.78 -23.36 0.77
N ARG A 223 10.23 -23.86 1.88
CA ARG A 223 10.81 -24.97 2.65
C ARG A 223 10.69 -26.31 1.92
N ASP A 224 9.69 -26.46 1.06
CA ASP A 224 9.38 -27.68 0.33
C ASP A 224 9.02 -27.32 -1.12
N LEU A 225 10.00 -26.76 -1.82
CA LEU A 225 9.82 -26.27 -3.18
C LEU A 225 10.01 -27.42 -4.18
N HIS A 226 9.10 -27.53 -5.14
CA HIS A 226 9.19 -28.58 -6.15
C HIS A 226 10.51 -28.47 -6.95
N PRO A 227 11.15 -29.61 -7.32
CA PRO A 227 12.41 -29.62 -8.07
C PRO A 227 12.38 -28.78 -9.36
N ASP A 228 11.23 -28.69 -10.01
CA ASP A 228 11.06 -27.91 -11.24
C ASP A 228 11.18 -26.40 -11.02
N ALA A 229 10.97 -25.91 -9.80
CA ALA A 229 11.14 -24.50 -9.49
C ALA A 229 12.61 -24.06 -9.51
N TYR A 230 13.56 -25.00 -9.38
CA TYR A 230 15.00 -24.75 -9.49
C TYR A 230 15.52 -24.79 -10.92
N LYS A 231 14.71 -25.26 -11.88
CA LYS A 231 15.09 -25.30 -13.29
C LYS A 231 15.04 -23.90 -13.88
N THR A 232 16.16 -23.45 -14.44
CA THR A 232 16.23 -22.19 -15.15
C THR A 232 15.65 -22.33 -16.56
N VAL A 233 15.11 -21.23 -17.09
CA VAL A 233 14.68 -21.17 -18.49
C VAL A 233 15.91 -21.38 -19.38
N LEU A 234 15.89 -22.43 -20.19
CA LEU A 234 16.96 -22.72 -21.15
C LEU A 234 16.79 -21.80 -22.37
N TRP A 235 17.33 -20.59 -22.31
CA TRP A 235 17.22 -19.61 -23.40
C TRP A 235 17.75 -20.09 -24.74
N THR A 236 18.68 -21.04 -24.74
CA THR A 236 19.24 -21.64 -25.96
C THR A 236 18.24 -22.52 -26.72
N SER A 237 17.17 -23.01 -26.08
CA SER A 237 16.10 -23.71 -26.81
C SER A 237 15.16 -22.77 -27.57
N LEU A 238 15.17 -21.48 -27.23
CA LEU A 238 14.38 -20.43 -27.90
C LEU A 238 15.10 -19.86 -29.13
N VAL A 239 16.41 -20.07 -29.24
CA VAL A 239 17.17 -19.71 -30.44
C VAL A 239 16.88 -20.79 -31.49
N PRO A 240 16.26 -20.44 -32.64
CA PRO A 240 16.06 -21.40 -33.71
C PRO A 240 17.44 -21.95 -34.10
N HIS A 241 17.53 -23.27 -34.15
CA HIS A 241 18.75 -24.00 -34.45
C HIS A 241 19.24 -23.54 -35.83
N LEU A 242 20.38 -22.85 -35.89
CA LEU A 242 21.08 -22.52 -37.15
C LEU A 242 21.89 -23.72 -37.61
#